data_AF-A0A914J4C2-F1
#
_entry.id   AF-A0A914J4C2-F1
#
_cell.length_a   1.000
_cell.length_b   1.000
_cell.length_c   1.000
_cell.angle_alpha   90.00
_cell.angle_beta   90.00
_cell.angle_gamma   90.00
#
_symmetry.space_group_name_H-M   'P 1'
#
loop_
_entity.id
_entity.type
_entity.pdbx_description
1 polymer ?
#
loop_
_entity_poly.entity_id
_entity_poly.type
_entity_poly.pdbx_seq_one_letter_code
_entity_poly.pdbx_strand_id
1 'polypeptide(L)'
;MQCNGGICRWLTNDQAFCRNPNAPIERINGVIKNCLYQDCSFGYQCEYNAAFNQGQYICCGTAYYDDGNNGNELGQPKYNLGQRTPLECRAINACTYVDYPHCVYSQTWGYKVCCSTKHCA
;
A
#
# COMPACT_ATOMS: atom_id res chain seq x y z
N MET A 1 13.23 6.52 -21.92
CA MET A 1 13.32 5.13 -22.42
C MET A 1 14.79 4.75 -22.44
N GLN A 2 15.20 3.79 -21.61
CA GLN A 2 16.59 3.34 -21.59
C GLN A 2 16.56 1.82 -21.72
N CYS A 3 17.22 1.31 -22.75
CA CYS A 3 17.31 -0.11 -23.03
C CYS A 3 18.73 -0.57 -22.72
N ASN A 4 18.86 -1.64 -21.94
CA ASN A 4 20.16 -2.21 -21.62
C ASN A 4 20.06 -3.73 -21.74
N GLY A 5 20.95 -4.36 -22.52
CA GLY A 5 20.92 -5.80 -22.76
C GLY A 5 19.66 -6.34 -23.47
N GLY A 6 19.04 -5.56 -24.38
CA GLY A 6 17.89 -6.01 -25.16
C GLY A 6 16.53 -5.96 -24.44
N ILE A 7 16.52 -5.60 -23.15
CA ILE A 7 15.30 -5.33 -22.39
C ILE A 7 15.11 -3.82 -22.30
N CYS A 8 14.04 -3.33 -22.91
CA CYS A 8 13.63 -1.94 -22.80
C CYS A 8 12.75 -1.78 -21.57
N ARG A 9 13.25 -1.05 -20.56
CA ARG A 9 12.44 -0.60 -19.43
C ARG A 9 12.12 0.87 -19.61
N TRP A 10 10.86 1.21 -19.36
CA TRP A 10 10.48 2.59 -19.08
C TRP A 10 11.13 2.97 -17.77
N LEU A 11 12.34 3.51 -17.82
CA LEU A 11 12.82 4.39 -16.75
C LEU A 11 11.94 5.63 -16.85
N THR A 12 10.80 5.56 -16.17
CA THR A 12 10.04 6.73 -15.81
C THR A 12 10.98 7.56 -14.95
N ASN A 13 11.43 8.70 -15.47
CA ASN A 13 11.93 9.78 -14.63
C ASN A 13 10.73 10.25 -13.79
N ASP A 14 10.37 9.46 -12.78
CA ASP A 14 9.26 9.70 -11.88
C ASP A 14 9.67 10.78 -10.90
N GLN A 15 9.58 12.02 -11.34
CA GLN A 15 9.58 13.17 -10.45
C GLN A 15 8.25 13.33 -9.70
N ALA A 16 7.36 12.33 -9.80
CA ALA A 16 6.22 12.26 -8.92
C ALA A 16 6.70 12.02 -7.49
N PHE A 17 6.15 12.80 -6.57
CA PHE A 17 6.41 12.76 -5.15
C PHE A 17 5.11 12.91 -4.38
N CYS A 18 5.04 12.27 -3.23
CA CYS A 18 3.97 12.51 -2.28
C CYS A 18 4.31 13.72 -1.42
N ARG A 19 3.29 14.39 -0.87
CA ARG A 19 3.45 15.46 0.12
C ARG A 19 4.28 14.98 1.31
N ASN A 20 4.06 13.73 1.72
CA ASN A 20 5.00 13.02 2.59
C ASN A 20 6.10 12.36 1.74
N PRO A 21 7.37 12.79 1.86
CA PRO A 21 8.46 12.23 1.06
C PRO A 21 8.71 10.74 1.29
N ASN A 22 8.28 10.22 2.45
CA ASN A 22 8.43 8.80 2.81
C ASN A 22 7.22 7.96 2.39
N ALA A 23 6.15 8.57 1.87
CA ALA A 23 4.99 7.83 1.40
C ALA A 23 5.27 7.26 0.00
N PRO A 24 5.10 5.96 -0.22
CA PRO A 24 5.18 5.39 -1.55
C PRO A 24 4.02 5.86 -2.44
N ILE A 25 4.27 5.84 -3.74
CA ILE A 25 3.29 6.16 -4.79
C ILE A 25 2.69 4.86 -5.31
N GLU A 26 1.37 4.78 -5.40
CA GLU A 26 0.69 3.62 -5.94
C GLU A 26 0.94 3.50 -7.45
N ARG A 27 1.24 2.28 -7.89
CA ARG A 27 1.48 1.96 -9.29
C ARG A 27 0.67 0.74 -9.70
N ILE A 28 0.16 0.77 -10.92
CA ILE A 28 -0.46 -0.37 -11.57
C ILE A 28 0.41 -0.73 -12.77
N ASN A 29 0.97 -1.94 -12.79
CA ASN A 29 1.88 -2.40 -13.84
C ASN A 29 3.06 -1.45 -14.11
N GLY A 30 3.62 -0.87 -13.04
CA GLY A 30 4.73 0.09 -13.11
C GLY A 30 4.35 1.53 -13.44
N VAL A 31 3.09 1.79 -13.84
CA VAL A 31 2.58 3.11 -14.15
C VAL A 31 1.95 3.74 -12.91
N ILE A 32 2.28 5.00 -12.62
CA ILE A 32 1.67 5.75 -11.50
C ILE A 32 0.16 5.84 -11.70
N LYS A 33 -0.59 5.43 -10.67
CA LYS A 33 -2.04 5.42 -10.71
C LYS A 33 -2.57 6.86 -10.68
N ASN A 34 -3.47 7.16 -11.63
CA ASN A 34 -4.15 8.46 -11.68
C ASN A 34 -5.46 8.40 -10.90
N CYS A 35 -5.50 9.08 -9.74
CA CYS A 35 -6.69 9.06 -8.89
C CYS A 35 -7.81 9.99 -9.32
N LEU A 36 -7.65 10.72 -10.42
CA LEU A 36 -8.76 11.41 -11.08
C LEU A 36 -9.71 10.41 -11.77
N TYR A 37 -9.18 9.28 -12.24
CA TYR A 37 -9.93 8.31 -13.05
C TYR A 37 -10.14 6.96 -12.35
N GLN A 38 -9.34 6.65 -11.33
CA GLN A 38 -9.38 5.37 -10.63
C GLN A 38 -9.19 5.57 -9.13
N ASP A 39 -10.09 5.03 -8.31
CA ASP A 39 -9.96 5.14 -6.85
C ASP A 39 -8.65 4.54 -6.34
N CYS A 40 -7.99 5.24 -5.41
CA CYS A 40 -6.78 4.75 -4.77
C CYS A 40 -7.04 3.46 -3.98
N SER A 41 -6.01 2.62 -3.92
CA SER A 41 -6.04 1.43 -3.07
C SER A 41 -6.16 1.81 -1.59
N PHE A 42 -6.63 0.86 -0.79
CA PHE A 42 -6.73 1.08 0.66
C PHE A 42 -5.36 1.48 1.24
N GLY A 43 -5.35 2.52 2.08
CA GLY A 43 -4.11 3.09 2.64
C GLY A 43 -3.40 4.14 1.76
N TYR A 44 -3.91 4.40 0.55
CA TYR A 44 -3.47 5.51 -0.30
C TYR A 44 -4.49 6.64 -0.34
N GLN A 45 -4.00 7.87 -0.35
CA GLN A 45 -4.77 9.09 -0.50
C GLN A 45 -4.47 9.75 -1.84
N CYS A 46 -5.49 10.36 -2.43
CA CYS A 46 -5.33 11.06 -3.69
C CYS A 46 -4.68 12.43 -3.47
N GLU A 47 -3.51 12.64 -4.04
CA GLU A 47 -2.73 13.86 -3.91
C GLU A 47 -2.44 14.46 -5.28
N TYR A 48 -2.54 15.79 -5.40
CA TYR A 48 -2.15 16.47 -6.63
C TYR A 48 -0.63 16.66 -6.68
N ASN A 49 -0.01 16.19 -7.75
CA ASN A 49 1.40 16.40 -8.03
C ASN A 49 1.59 17.32 -9.24
N ALA A 50 2.10 18.53 -8.99
CA ALA A 50 2.36 19.53 -10.03
C ALA A 50 3.60 19.24 -10.88
N ALA A 51 4.54 18.44 -10.39
CA ALA A 51 5.79 18.10 -11.08
C ALA A 51 5.64 16.91 -12.02
N PHE A 52 4.55 16.16 -11.92
CA PHE A 52 4.29 14.97 -12.72
C PHE A 52 3.25 15.26 -13.79
N ASN A 53 3.60 14.92 -15.04
CA ASN A 53 2.70 14.94 -16.21
C ASN A 53 1.86 16.23 -16.36
N GLN A 54 2.49 17.41 -16.20
CA GLN A 54 1.85 18.73 -16.28
C GLN A 54 0.77 18.99 -15.22
N GLY A 55 0.80 18.25 -14.10
CA GLY A 55 -0.20 18.33 -13.06
C GLY A 55 -1.14 17.14 -13.10
N GLN A 56 -0.90 16.17 -12.22
CA GLN A 56 -1.70 14.95 -12.16
C GLN A 56 -1.99 14.55 -10.71
N TYR A 57 -3.19 14.03 -10.50
CA TYR A 57 -3.60 13.40 -9.25
C TYR A 57 -3.03 11.99 -9.16
N ILE A 58 -2.24 11.72 -8.13
CA ILE A 58 -1.56 10.45 -7.88
C ILE A 58 -1.97 9.88 -6.53
N CYS A 59 -1.93 8.55 -6.40
CA CYS A 59 -2.18 7.89 -5.13
C CYS A 59 -0.92 7.82 -4.28
N CYS A 60 -0.97 8.42 -3.10
CA CYS A 60 0.12 8.58 -2.17
C CYS A 60 -0.28 8.06 -0.80
N GLY A 61 0.51 7.18 -0.21
CA GLY A 61 0.20 6.65 1.10
C GLY A 61 1.03 5.46 1.46
N THR A 62 0.74 4.84 2.58
CA THR A 62 1.44 3.63 3.02
C THR A 62 0.99 2.48 2.13
N ALA A 63 1.92 1.86 1.41
CA ALA A 63 1.60 0.77 0.51
C ALA A 63 0.94 -0.41 1.23
N TYR A 64 -0.21 -0.85 0.72
CA TYR A 64 -0.88 -2.12 1.09
C TYR A 64 -1.11 -3.04 -0.10
N TYR A 65 -0.29 -3.01 -1.14
CA TYR A 65 -0.29 -4.05 -2.16
C TYR A 65 1.17 -4.27 -2.58
N ASP A 66 1.74 -5.42 -2.23
CA ASP A 66 1.72 -6.65 -3.05
C ASP A 66 2.25 -6.40 -4.47
N ASP A 67 3.48 -5.91 -4.52
CA ASP A 67 4.43 -6.35 -5.53
C ASP A 67 4.90 -7.72 -5.04
N GLY A 68 4.43 -8.79 -5.70
CA GLY A 68 4.82 -10.18 -5.44
C GLY A 68 6.30 -10.51 -5.62
N ASN A 69 7.20 -9.55 -5.42
CA ASN A 69 8.63 -9.67 -5.22
C ASN A 69 9.19 -8.38 -4.60
N ASN A 70 9.15 -8.23 -3.26
CA ASN A 70 10.27 -7.81 -2.40
C ASN A 70 9.82 -7.21 -1.05
N GLY A 71 9.90 -8.03 0.00
CA GLY A 71 10.76 -7.75 1.17
C GLY A 71 10.35 -6.72 2.22
N ASN A 72 9.25 -5.97 2.09
CA ASN A 72 8.73 -5.09 3.15
C ASN A 72 7.20 -5.19 3.26
N GLU A 73 6.70 -6.42 3.39
CA GLU A 73 5.27 -6.74 3.44
C GLU A 73 4.70 -6.40 4.82
N LEU A 74 4.12 -5.21 4.94
CA LEU A 74 3.14 -4.95 5.98
C LEU A 74 1.99 -5.94 5.79
N GLY A 75 1.73 -6.73 6.83
CA GLY A 75 0.69 -7.74 6.84
C GLY A 75 -0.67 -7.10 6.69
N GLN A 76 -1.56 -7.83 6.05
CA GLN A 76 -2.95 -7.40 5.88
C GLN A 76 -3.74 -7.77 7.13
N PRO A 77 -4.57 -6.86 7.67
CA PRO A 77 -5.47 -7.20 8.74
C PRO A 77 -6.60 -8.08 8.21
N LYS A 78 -7.04 -9.04 9.03
CA LYS A 78 -8.26 -9.78 8.78
C LYS A 78 -9.46 -8.88 9.04
N TYR A 79 -10.45 -8.87 8.16
CA TYR A 79 -11.68 -8.09 8.32
C TYR A 79 -12.81 -8.93 8.89
N ASN A 80 -13.72 -8.27 9.62
CA ASN A 80 -15.01 -8.84 9.98
C ASN A 80 -15.83 -9.14 8.70
N LEU A 81 -16.50 -10.29 8.66
CA LEU A 81 -17.32 -10.67 7.51
C LEU A 81 -18.39 -9.61 7.24
N GLY A 82 -18.36 -9.03 6.03
CA GLY A 82 -19.31 -8.00 5.59
C GLY A 82 -19.04 -6.60 6.14
N GLN A 83 -17.97 -6.38 6.91
CA GLN A 83 -17.60 -5.06 7.41
C GLN A 83 -16.21 -4.65 6.91
N ARG A 84 -16.02 -3.33 6.69
CA ARG A 84 -14.71 -2.74 6.37
C ARG A 84 -13.86 -2.47 7.62
N THR A 85 -14.15 -3.13 8.73
CA THR A 85 -13.44 -2.97 10.00
C THR A 85 -12.55 -4.19 10.26
N PRO A 86 -11.27 -3.99 10.59
CA PRO A 86 -10.39 -5.09 10.92
C PRO A 86 -10.80 -5.76 12.23
N LEU A 87 -10.47 -7.04 12.34
CA LEU A 87 -10.77 -7.86 13.50
C LEU A 87 -9.83 -7.47 14.64
N GLU A 88 -10.38 -6.81 15.66
CA GLU A 88 -9.65 -6.45 16.87
C GLU A 88 -9.21 -7.71 17.62
N CYS A 89 -7.99 -7.68 18.14
CA CYS A 89 -7.43 -8.74 18.97
C CYS A 89 -6.95 -8.17 20.31
N ARG A 90 -7.32 -8.83 21.41
CA ARG A 90 -6.98 -8.37 22.77
C ARG A 90 -5.88 -9.20 23.45
N ALA A 91 -5.65 -10.42 22.96
CA ALA A 91 -4.62 -11.32 23.46
C ALA A 91 -3.74 -11.82 22.29
N ILE A 92 -2.49 -12.17 22.58
CA ILE A 92 -1.51 -12.63 21.57
C ILE A 92 -2.02 -13.83 20.76
N ASN A 93 -2.81 -14.71 21.38
CA ASN A 93 -3.38 -15.92 20.80
C ASN A 93 -4.87 -15.76 20.39
N ALA A 94 -5.40 -14.54 20.37
CA ALA A 94 -6.79 -14.31 19.97
C ALA A 94 -7.02 -14.58 18.47
N CYS A 95 -5.96 -14.60 17.67
CA CYS A 95 -6.02 -14.86 16.24
C CYS A 95 -5.84 -16.35 15.94
N THR A 96 -6.95 -17.05 15.69
CA THR A 96 -6.97 -18.50 15.41
C THR A 96 -6.89 -18.84 13.92
N TYR A 97 -6.73 -17.84 13.07
CA TYR A 97 -6.68 -17.99 11.62
C TYR A 97 -5.26 -18.30 11.16
N VAL A 98 -5.11 -19.38 10.40
CA VAL A 98 -3.81 -19.82 9.87
C VAL A 98 -3.14 -18.71 9.05
N ASP A 99 -3.91 -17.99 8.24
CA ASP A 99 -3.39 -16.92 7.36
C ASP A 99 -3.23 -15.57 8.07
N TYR A 100 -3.76 -15.42 9.29
CA TYR A 100 -3.70 -14.18 10.07
C TYR A 100 -3.36 -14.47 11.55
N PRO A 101 -2.22 -15.11 11.85
CA PRO A 101 -1.93 -15.63 13.18
C PRO A 101 -1.43 -14.56 14.16
N HIS A 102 -1.14 -13.35 13.70
CA HIS A 102 -0.44 -12.35 14.49
C HIS A 102 -1.39 -11.29 15.04
N CYS A 103 -1.49 -11.19 16.36
CA CYS A 103 -2.16 -10.06 17.02
C CYS A 103 -1.17 -8.91 17.23
N VAL A 104 -1.19 -7.92 16.34
CA VAL A 104 -0.23 -6.79 16.39
C VAL A 104 -0.93 -5.44 16.21
N TYR A 105 -0.28 -4.38 16.68
CA TYR A 105 -0.82 -3.03 16.60
C TYR A 105 -0.81 -2.53 15.16
N SER A 106 -1.96 -2.10 14.66
CA SER A 106 -2.07 -1.39 13.39
C SER A 106 -1.95 0.11 13.64
N GLN A 107 -1.03 0.75 12.93
CA GLN A 107 -0.85 2.21 12.99
C GLN A 107 -2.02 2.96 12.33
N THR A 108 -2.67 2.36 11.32
CA THR A 108 -3.79 2.97 10.60
C THR A 108 -5.05 3.03 11.44
N TRP A 109 -5.30 1.96 12.20
CA TRP A 109 -6.54 1.81 12.95
C TRP A 109 -6.40 2.23 14.42
N GLY A 110 -5.18 2.32 14.94
CA GLY A 110 -4.92 2.77 16.31
C GLY A 110 -5.24 1.72 17.38
N TYR A 111 -5.44 0.46 16.98
CA TYR A 111 -5.68 -0.67 17.88
C TYR A 111 -5.04 -1.96 17.35
N LYS A 112 -5.00 -3.00 18.20
CA LYS A 112 -4.43 -4.30 17.86
C LYS A 112 -5.40 -5.11 17.01
N VAL A 113 -4.90 -5.67 15.92
CA VAL A 113 -5.68 -6.44 14.92
C VAL A 113 -5.00 -7.75 14.57
N CYS A 114 -5.80 -8.73 14.15
CA CYS A 114 -5.29 -9.98 13.60
C CYS A 114 -4.71 -9.76 12.20
N CYS A 115 -3.46 -10.17 11.99
CA CYS A 115 -2.68 -9.83 10.83
C CYS A 115 -1.91 -11.01 10.26
N SER A 116 -1.64 -10.96 8.95
CA SER A 116 -0.87 -11.98 8.25
C SER A 116 0.63 -11.95 8.59
N THR A 117 1.16 -10.80 9.03
CA THR A 117 2.55 -10.66 9.46
C THR A 117 2.66 -9.97 10.82
N LYS A 118 3.86 -9.92 11.39
CA LYS A 118 4.14 -9.24 12.66
C LYS A 118 4.09 -7.70 12.58
N HIS A 119 3.98 -7.16 11.37
CA HIS A 119 3.84 -5.72 11.14
C HIS A 119 2.53 -5.50 10.42
N CYS A 120 1.47 -5.17 11.15
CA CYS A 120 0.19 -4.89 10.54
C CYS A 120 0.03 -3.41 10.28
N ALA A 121 -0.67 -3.14 9.21
CA ALA A 121 -0.89 -1.80 8.80
C ALA A 121 -2.40 -1.49 8.95
#